data_AF-A0A963LVW3-F1
#
_entry.id   AF-A0A963LVW3-F1
#
_cell.length_a   1.000
_cell.length_b   1.000
_cell.length_c   1.000
_cell.angle_alpha   90.00
_cell.angle_beta   90.00
_cell.angle_gamma   90.00
#
_symmetry.space_group_name_H-M   'P 1'
#
loop_
_entity.id
_entity.type
_entity.pdbx_description
1 polymer ?
#
loop_
_entity_poly.entity_id
_entity_poly.type
_entity_poly.pdbx_seq_one_letter_code
_entity_poly.pdbx_strand_id
1 'polypeptide(L)'
;APSLQLIPFRDTPTRRESLTSYYQRLGEIDDQVGYPWATQVFAGFTLREIKRHLDDMLASGEPVPAWQYVGDDVVELAIDVPRMQRGTQELFRALTAHGIEVYIVSAASEEIVRMLVSDPQYGYHVKPQNVIGVTVLLRDRAAGTVTTARKLIAEHRYDPALLLDDELTTALWAPLTWYEGKQAAIHTYIHPWKKPILVAGDTPLSDGPMFLRGPDPDRGGLRLFIARKDSYRDHIQALQDEHAGHQSALAHPVTANRNWIIVTPDEIR
;
A
#
# COMPACT_ATOMS: atom_id res chain seq x y z
N ALA A 1 -6.29 -21.41 -7.78
CA ALA A 1 -7.45 -21.88 -6.97
C ALA A 1 -8.73 -21.20 -7.48
N PRO A 2 -9.91 -21.84 -7.42
CA PRO A 2 -11.17 -21.26 -7.88
C PRO A 2 -11.49 -19.88 -7.28
N SER A 3 -10.97 -19.59 -6.08
CA SER A 3 -11.17 -18.33 -5.36
C SER A 3 -10.53 -17.09 -6.00
N LEU A 4 -9.56 -17.24 -6.91
CA LEU A 4 -8.91 -16.12 -7.60
C LEU A 4 -9.55 -15.78 -8.95
N GLN A 5 -10.43 -16.64 -9.46
CA GLN A 5 -11.14 -16.41 -10.71
C GLN A 5 -12.51 -15.78 -10.42
N LEU A 6 -12.54 -14.45 -10.25
CA LEU A 6 -13.76 -13.68 -9.94
C LEU A 6 -14.65 -13.47 -11.17
N ILE A 7 -14.04 -13.34 -12.35
CA ILE A 7 -14.68 -13.27 -13.66
C ILE A 7 -14.02 -14.27 -14.64
N PRO A 8 -14.66 -14.64 -15.76
CA PRO A 8 -14.00 -15.47 -16.77
C PRO A 8 -12.73 -14.82 -17.33
N PHE A 9 -11.67 -15.61 -17.51
CA PHE A 9 -10.51 -15.19 -18.27
C PHE A 9 -10.89 -15.00 -19.74
N ARG A 10 -10.31 -13.99 -20.40
CA ARG A 10 -10.40 -13.76 -21.84
C ARG A 10 -9.37 -14.62 -22.60
N ASP A 11 -9.36 -15.91 -22.32
CA ASP A 11 -8.52 -16.85 -23.03
C ASP A 11 -9.00 -17.05 -24.47
N THR A 12 -8.07 -17.22 -25.40
CA THR A 12 -8.32 -17.64 -26.78
C THR A 12 -7.61 -18.98 -27.05
N PRO A 13 -7.90 -19.67 -28.18
CA PRO A 13 -7.20 -20.89 -28.53
C PRO A 13 -5.67 -20.75 -28.63
N THR A 14 -5.17 -19.53 -28.87
CA THR A 14 -3.75 -19.23 -29.08
C THR A 14 -3.11 -18.42 -27.95
N ARG A 15 -3.89 -17.97 -26.95
CA ARG A 15 -3.39 -17.09 -25.89
C ARG A 15 -4.16 -17.26 -24.60
N ARG A 16 -3.44 -17.35 -23.49
CA ARG A 16 -4.01 -17.30 -22.13
C ARG A 16 -3.89 -15.88 -21.60
N GLU A 17 -4.94 -15.35 -21.00
CA GLU A 17 -4.93 -14.00 -20.44
C GLU A 17 -3.86 -13.86 -19.35
N SER A 18 -3.09 -12.77 -19.39
CA SER A 18 -2.08 -12.49 -18.36
C SER A 18 -2.77 -12.08 -17.04
N LEU A 19 -2.12 -12.40 -15.91
CA LEU A 19 -2.63 -11.97 -14.60
C LEU A 19 -2.62 -10.44 -14.44
N THR A 20 -1.73 -9.74 -15.14
CA THR A 20 -1.74 -8.28 -15.23
C THR A 20 -2.99 -7.77 -15.95
N SER A 21 -3.32 -8.34 -17.12
CA SER A 21 -4.54 -8.03 -17.85
C SER A 21 -5.78 -8.27 -17.00
N TYR A 22 -5.80 -9.42 -16.33
CA TYR A 22 -6.90 -9.82 -15.47
C TYR A 22 -7.10 -8.82 -14.31
N TYR A 23 -6.02 -8.44 -13.62
CA TYR A 23 -6.05 -7.40 -12.58
C TYR A 23 -6.65 -6.08 -13.08
N GLN A 24 -6.26 -5.64 -14.27
CA GLN A 24 -6.74 -4.36 -14.84
C GLN A 24 -8.24 -4.43 -15.12
N ARG A 25 -8.73 -5.54 -15.69
CA ARG A 25 -10.17 -5.80 -15.88
C ARG A 25 -10.95 -5.90 -14.57
N LEU A 26 -10.33 -6.38 -13.49
CA LEU A 26 -10.95 -6.33 -12.16
C LEU A 26 -11.04 -4.89 -11.64
N GLY A 27 -10.01 -4.08 -11.87
CA GLY A 27 -10.02 -2.65 -11.53
C GLY A 27 -11.05 -1.83 -12.33
N GLU A 28 -11.35 -2.22 -13.57
CA GLU A 28 -12.44 -1.63 -14.36
C GLU A 28 -13.83 -1.91 -13.76
N ILE A 29 -13.99 -2.98 -12.99
CA ILE A 29 -15.23 -3.27 -12.25
C ILE A 29 -15.32 -2.32 -11.05
N ASP A 30 -14.30 -2.37 -10.18
CA ASP A 30 -14.15 -1.47 -9.04
C ASP A 30 -12.75 -1.68 -8.41
N ASP A 31 -12.13 -0.63 -7.86
CA ASP A 31 -10.93 -0.72 -7.03
C ASP A 31 -11.11 -1.70 -5.86
N GLN A 32 -12.31 -1.78 -5.28
CA GLN A 32 -12.66 -2.72 -4.21
C GLN A 32 -12.57 -4.19 -4.64
N VAL A 33 -12.56 -4.48 -5.95
CA VAL A 33 -12.33 -5.82 -6.51
C VAL A 33 -10.84 -6.01 -6.84
N GLY A 34 -10.21 -5.02 -7.49
CA GLY A 34 -8.82 -5.10 -7.92
C GLY A 34 -7.80 -5.10 -6.77
N TYR A 35 -7.96 -4.21 -5.79
CA TYR A 35 -7.01 -4.02 -4.69
C TYR A 35 -6.78 -5.28 -3.83
N PRO A 36 -7.83 -5.98 -3.34
CA PRO A 36 -7.61 -7.23 -2.61
C PRO A 36 -6.94 -8.28 -3.51
N TRP A 37 -7.36 -8.37 -4.78
CA TRP A 37 -6.86 -9.37 -5.70
C TRP A 37 -5.35 -9.21 -5.96
N ALA A 38 -4.85 -7.97 -6.03
CA ALA A 38 -3.43 -7.67 -6.19
C ALA A 38 -2.54 -8.22 -5.06
N THR A 39 -3.10 -8.50 -3.88
CA THR A 39 -2.39 -9.20 -2.80
C THR A 39 -2.68 -10.70 -2.83
N GLN A 40 -3.92 -11.11 -3.08
CA GLN A 40 -4.34 -12.51 -3.07
C GLN A 40 -3.71 -13.32 -4.21
N VAL A 41 -3.30 -12.68 -5.32
CA VAL A 41 -2.65 -13.34 -6.46
C VAL A 41 -1.37 -14.09 -6.07
N PHE A 42 -0.71 -13.68 -4.98
CA PHE A 42 0.48 -14.34 -4.44
C PHE A 42 0.16 -15.56 -3.55
N ALA A 43 -1.11 -15.93 -3.41
CA ALA A 43 -1.48 -17.10 -2.62
C ALA A 43 -0.86 -18.38 -3.21
N GLY A 44 -0.36 -19.25 -2.33
CA GLY A 44 0.41 -20.43 -2.75
C GLY A 44 1.93 -20.27 -2.64
N PHE A 45 2.44 -19.04 -2.54
CA PHE A 45 3.86 -18.80 -2.28
C PHE A 45 4.14 -18.63 -0.79
N THR A 46 5.29 -19.12 -0.36
CA THR A 46 5.85 -18.80 0.95
C THR A 46 6.44 -17.39 0.97
N LEU A 47 6.52 -16.77 2.15
CA LEU A 47 7.16 -15.45 2.28
C LEU A 47 8.62 -15.46 1.81
N ARG A 48 9.34 -16.57 2.02
CA ARG A 48 10.72 -16.75 1.54
C ARG A 48 10.82 -16.72 0.02
N GLU A 49 9.91 -17.40 -0.67
CA GLU A 49 9.87 -17.40 -2.14
C GLU A 49 9.55 -16.00 -2.68
N ILE A 50 8.57 -15.32 -2.09
CA ILE A 50 8.22 -13.94 -2.44
C ILE A 50 9.40 -12.99 -2.22
N LYS A 51 10.13 -13.12 -1.10
CA LYS A 51 11.33 -12.29 -0.84
C LYS A 51 12.39 -12.47 -1.92
N ARG A 52 12.67 -13.70 -2.33
CA ARG A 52 13.62 -13.98 -3.41
C ARG A 52 13.18 -13.32 -4.72
N HIS A 53 11.92 -13.48 -5.11
CA HIS A 53 11.39 -12.87 -6.32
C HIS A 53 11.43 -11.33 -6.29
N LEU A 54 11.15 -10.73 -5.13
CA LEU A 54 11.26 -9.28 -4.92
C LEU A 54 12.70 -8.82 -5.09
N ASP A 55 13.66 -9.48 -4.45
CA ASP A 55 15.08 -9.12 -4.53
C ASP A 55 15.63 -9.29 -5.94
N ASP A 56 15.29 -10.39 -6.63
CA ASP A 56 15.71 -10.63 -8.01
C ASP A 56 15.16 -9.54 -8.97
N MET A 57 13.89 -9.13 -8.78
CA MET A 57 13.27 -8.07 -9.56
C MET A 57 13.93 -6.70 -9.30
N LEU A 58 14.22 -6.38 -8.04
CA LEU A 58 14.88 -5.12 -7.69
C LEU A 58 16.33 -5.08 -8.17
N ALA A 59 17.03 -6.22 -8.15
CA ALA A 59 18.40 -6.34 -8.62
C ALA A 59 18.52 -6.25 -10.15
N SER A 60 17.53 -6.72 -10.91
CA SER A 60 17.54 -6.54 -12.37
C SER A 60 17.43 -5.07 -12.74
N GLY A 61 16.54 -4.33 -12.06
CA GLY A 61 16.26 -2.92 -12.35
C GLY A 61 15.63 -2.67 -13.73
N GLU A 62 15.36 -3.74 -14.49
CA GLU A 62 14.81 -3.69 -15.84
C GLU A 62 13.27 -3.68 -15.79
N PRO A 63 12.59 -2.85 -16.61
CA PRO A 63 11.14 -2.90 -16.72
C PRO A 63 10.64 -4.31 -17.07
N VAL A 64 9.59 -4.76 -16.38
CA VAL A 64 9.00 -6.08 -16.58
C VAL A 64 8.04 -6.04 -17.78
N PRO A 65 8.28 -6.80 -18.86
CA PRO A 65 7.37 -6.83 -19.99
C PRO A 65 6.04 -7.48 -19.59
N ALA A 66 4.94 -6.84 -19.97
CA ALA A 66 3.58 -7.30 -19.74
C ALA A 66 2.69 -6.95 -20.92
N TRP A 67 1.45 -7.44 -20.89
CA TRP A 67 0.41 -7.08 -21.86
C TRP A 67 -0.96 -7.13 -21.18
N GLN A 68 -1.90 -6.34 -21.69
CA GLN A 68 -3.27 -6.27 -21.20
C GLN A 68 -4.28 -6.09 -22.33
N TYR A 69 -5.55 -6.39 -22.06
CA TYR A 69 -6.66 -5.97 -22.91
C TYR A 69 -7.03 -4.51 -22.62
N VAL A 70 -7.24 -3.71 -23.66
CA VAL A 70 -7.87 -2.38 -23.61
C VAL A 70 -9.05 -2.41 -24.57
N GLY A 71 -10.27 -2.49 -24.06
CA GLY A 71 -11.42 -2.88 -24.88
C GLY A 71 -11.22 -4.30 -25.41
N ASP A 72 -11.16 -4.46 -26.73
CA ASP A 72 -10.88 -5.75 -27.39
C ASP A 72 -9.43 -5.87 -27.90
N ASP A 73 -8.67 -4.78 -27.84
CA ASP A 73 -7.29 -4.73 -28.33
C ASP A 73 -6.30 -5.24 -27.28
N VAL A 74 -5.21 -5.83 -27.77
CA VAL A 74 -4.08 -6.24 -26.92
C VAL A 74 -3.03 -5.17 -26.98
N VAL A 75 -2.66 -4.64 -25.83
CA VAL A 75 -1.63 -3.62 -25.68
C VAL A 75 -0.47 -4.18 -24.87
N GLU A 76 0.74 -4.13 -25.44
CA GLU A 76 1.99 -4.41 -24.73
C GLU A 76 2.39 -3.21 -23.87
N LEU A 77 2.99 -3.49 -22.72
CA LEU A 77 3.49 -2.48 -21.79
C LEU A 77 4.74 -2.99 -21.07
N ALA A 78 5.51 -2.05 -20.53
CA ALA A 78 6.61 -2.34 -19.63
C ALA A 78 6.30 -1.74 -18.27
N ILE A 79 6.35 -2.56 -17.22
CA ILE A 79 6.09 -2.13 -15.83
C ILE A 79 7.43 -1.80 -15.19
N ASP A 80 7.60 -0.54 -14.81
CA ASP A 80 8.81 -0.11 -14.12
C ASP A 80 8.98 -0.80 -12.76
N VAL A 81 10.20 -1.28 -12.51
CA VAL A 81 10.60 -1.80 -11.19
C VAL A 81 10.66 -0.65 -10.18
N PRO A 82 10.25 -0.86 -8.92
CA PRO A 82 10.31 0.17 -7.89
C PRO A 82 11.73 0.74 -7.73
N ARG A 83 11.83 2.06 -7.69
CA ARG A 83 13.07 2.77 -7.41
C ARG A 83 13.01 3.38 -6.02
N MET A 84 14.08 3.19 -5.26
CA MET A 84 14.16 3.77 -3.92
C MET A 84 14.28 5.29 -4.02
N GLN A 85 13.50 6.01 -3.21
CA GLN A 85 13.49 7.46 -3.18
C GLN A 85 14.38 7.96 -2.06
N ARG A 86 15.47 8.64 -2.40
CA ARG A 86 16.44 9.14 -1.42
C ARG A 86 15.82 10.14 -0.46
N GLY A 87 14.96 11.04 -0.94
CA GLY A 87 14.27 12.01 -0.10
C GLY A 87 13.41 11.34 0.97
N THR A 88 12.73 10.24 0.63
CA THR A 88 11.93 9.46 1.59
C THR A 88 12.80 8.73 2.61
N GLN A 89 13.92 8.15 2.19
CA GLN A 89 14.90 7.53 3.10
C GLN A 89 15.49 8.56 4.08
N GLU A 90 15.87 9.75 3.59
CA GLU A 90 16.37 10.85 4.39
C GLU A 90 15.33 11.37 5.38
N LEU A 91 14.08 11.50 4.95
CA LEU A 91 12.96 11.87 5.82
C LEU A 91 12.77 10.84 6.95
N PHE A 92 12.71 9.54 6.65
CA PHE A 92 12.50 8.51 7.68
C PHE A 92 13.63 8.49 8.71
N ARG A 93 14.88 8.63 8.25
CA ARG A 93 16.05 8.74 9.11
C ARG A 93 15.99 10.00 9.97
N ALA A 94 15.63 11.15 9.40
CA ALA A 94 15.51 12.40 10.14
C ALA A 94 14.41 12.32 11.22
N LEU A 95 13.23 11.79 10.89
CA LEU A 95 12.13 11.59 11.83
C LEU A 95 12.56 10.67 12.98
N THR A 96 13.13 9.51 12.65
CA THR A 96 13.58 8.53 13.65
C THR A 96 14.67 9.09 14.56
N ALA A 97 15.64 9.85 14.00
CA ALA A 97 16.70 10.51 14.78
C ALA A 97 16.16 11.55 15.78
N HIS A 98 14.98 12.10 15.53
CA HIS A 98 14.28 13.02 16.43
C HIS A 98 13.22 12.33 17.31
N GLY A 99 13.25 11.00 17.40
CA GLY A 99 12.33 10.23 18.24
C GLY A 99 10.90 10.18 17.71
N ILE A 100 10.68 10.52 16.43
CA ILE A 100 9.39 10.41 15.77
C ILE A 100 9.30 9.02 15.13
N GLU A 101 8.34 8.23 15.58
CA GLU A 101 8.15 6.87 15.06
C GLU A 101 7.51 6.88 13.66
N VAL A 102 8.09 6.10 12.76
CA VAL A 102 7.64 5.95 11.37
C VAL A 102 6.80 4.68 11.23
N TYR A 103 5.65 4.83 10.57
CA TYR A 103 4.73 3.76 10.18
C TYR A 103 4.46 3.81 8.69
N ILE A 104 4.18 2.66 8.09
CA ILE A 104 3.74 2.54 6.70
C ILE A 104 2.32 1.99 6.72
N VAL A 105 1.40 2.63 6.00
CA VAL A 105 0.01 2.17 5.79
C VAL A 105 -0.25 2.06 4.29
N SER A 106 -0.10 0.84 3.76
CA SER A 106 -0.09 0.57 2.32
C SER A 106 -1.33 -0.17 1.83
N ALA A 107 -1.78 0.13 0.61
CA ALA A 107 -2.81 -0.65 -0.08
C ALA A 107 -2.25 -1.91 -0.78
N ALA A 108 -0.94 -2.13 -0.69
CA ALA A 108 -0.30 -3.37 -1.15
C ALA A 108 -0.15 -4.39 -0.01
N SER A 109 0.24 -5.61 -0.35
CA SER A 109 0.49 -6.71 0.60
C SER A 109 1.41 -6.27 1.75
N GLU A 110 0.95 -6.47 2.99
CA GLU A 110 1.72 -6.12 4.20
C GLU A 110 3.11 -6.75 4.20
N GLU A 111 3.19 -8.04 3.86
CA GLU A 111 4.44 -8.79 3.89
C GLU A 111 5.40 -8.34 2.79
N ILE A 112 4.92 -8.10 1.55
CA ILE A 112 5.77 -7.64 0.44
C ILE A 112 6.31 -6.23 0.73
N VAL A 113 5.47 -5.33 1.24
CA VAL A 113 5.91 -3.99 1.63
C VAL A 113 6.96 -4.10 2.75
N ARG A 114 6.73 -4.97 3.74
CA ARG A 114 7.66 -5.17 4.86
C ARG A 114 9.01 -5.67 4.41
N MET A 115 9.04 -6.63 3.49
CA MET A 115 10.26 -7.16 2.87
C MET A 115 11.12 -6.09 2.20
N LEU A 116 10.51 -4.99 1.75
CA LEU A 116 11.23 -3.85 1.18
C LEU A 116 11.63 -2.84 2.27
N VAL A 117 10.66 -2.26 2.97
CA VAL A 117 10.95 -1.08 3.81
C VAL A 117 11.62 -1.42 5.15
N SER A 118 11.57 -2.69 5.57
CA SER A 118 12.19 -3.14 6.83
C SER A 118 13.52 -3.83 6.60
N ASP A 119 13.88 -4.13 5.36
CA ASP A 119 15.17 -4.70 5.04
C ASP A 119 16.23 -3.58 4.97
N PRO A 120 17.29 -3.65 5.81
CA PRO A 120 18.34 -2.64 5.83
C PRO A 120 19.00 -2.39 4.47
N GLN A 121 18.98 -3.38 3.56
CA GLN A 121 19.59 -3.24 2.23
C GLN A 121 18.96 -2.10 1.41
N TYR A 122 17.67 -1.79 1.65
CA TYR A 122 16.93 -0.78 0.89
C TYR A 122 16.86 0.58 1.60
N GLY A 123 17.52 0.75 2.76
CA GLY A 123 17.81 2.05 3.37
C GLY A 123 16.65 2.77 4.07
N TYR A 124 15.45 2.17 4.15
CA TYR A 124 14.31 2.79 4.85
C TYR A 124 14.30 2.52 6.35
N HIS A 125 14.81 1.37 6.78
CA HIS A 125 14.94 0.98 8.19
C HIS A 125 13.65 1.11 9.02
N VAL A 126 12.49 0.88 8.41
CA VAL A 126 11.21 0.86 9.12
C VAL A 126 11.17 -0.39 10.01
N LYS A 127 10.71 -0.25 11.26
CA LYS A 127 10.52 -1.42 12.12
C LYS A 127 9.49 -2.37 11.48
N PRO A 128 9.76 -3.69 11.37
CA PRO A 128 8.83 -4.65 10.76
C PRO A 128 7.39 -4.57 11.27
N GLN A 129 7.20 -4.36 12.58
CA GLN A 129 5.88 -4.24 13.21
C GLN A 129 5.12 -2.96 12.83
N ASN A 130 5.83 -1.92 12.39
CA ASN A 130 5.25 -0.64 11.97
C ASN A 130 4.84 -0.62 10.49
N VAL A 131 5.05 -1.72 9.76
CA VAL A 131 4.55 -1.91 8.40
C VAL A 131 3.18 -2.54 8.44
N ILE A 132 2.18 -1.76 8.03
CA ILE A 132 0.77 -2.12 7.98
C ILE A 132 0.33 -2.12 6.52
N GLY A 133 -0.26 -3.21 6.07
CA GLY A 133 -0.72 -3.34 4.69
C GLY A 133 -1.87 -4.31 4.55
N VAL A 134 -2.18 -4.66 3.30
CA VAL A 134 -3.23 -5.64 3.01
C VAL A 134 -2.77 -6.97 3.55
N THR A 135 -3.47 -7.43 4.57
CA THR A 135 -3.13 -8.65 5.28
C THR A 135 -3.99 -9.79 4.76
N VAL A 136 -3.36 -10.92 4.48
CA VAL A 136 -4.03 -12.21 4.29
C VAL A 136 -3.58 -13.16 5.38
N LEU A 137 -4.38 -14.20 5.66
CA LEU A 137 -3.92 -15.27 6.52
C LEU A 137 -2.68 -15.93 5.92
N LEU A 138 -1.68 -16.14 6.77
CA LEU A 138 -0.52 -16.97 6.53
C LEU A 138 -0.82 -18.38 7.02
N ARG A 139 -0.43 -19.40 6.26
CA ARG A 139 -0.66 -20.81 6.60
C ARG A 139 0.67 -21.54 6.76
N ASP A 140 0.84 -22.15 7.93
CA ASP A 140 1.85 -23.18 8.14
C ASP A 140 1.37 -24.45 7.40
N ARG A 141 2.13 -24.88 6.39
CA ARG A 141 1.80 -26.06 5.58
C ARG A 141 1.89 -27.37 6.38
N ALA A 142 2.84 -27.46 7.31
CA ALA A 142 3.09 -28.66 8.09
C ALA A 142 2.07 -28.81 9.23
N ALA A 143 1.80 -27.73 9.96
CA ALA A 143 0.86 -27.74 11.08
C ALA A 143 -0.60 -27.55 10.64
N GLY A 144 -0.85 -26.99 9.46
CA GLY A 144 -2.19 -26.64 8.98
C GLY A 144 -2.83 -25.44 9.69
N THR A 145 -2.09 -24.77 10.58
CA THR A 145 -2.53 -23.60 11.33
C THR A 145 -2.46 -22.33 10.50
N VAL A 146 -3.20 -21.30 10.91
CA VAL A 146 -3.19 -19.98 10.26
C VAL A 146 -2.90 -18.86 11.25
N THR A 147 -2.22 -17.82 10.78
CA THR A 147 -1.88 -16.62 11.57
C THR A 147 -1.76 -15.38 10.68
N THR A 148 -1.41 -14.23 11.25
CA THR A 148 -0.96 -13.04 10.54
C THR A 148 0.13 -12.35 11.36
N ALA A 149 0.97 -11.53 10.73
CA ALA A 149 1.88 -10.66 11.47
C ALA A 149 1.11 -9.72 12.42
N ARG A 150 0.00 -9.12 11.97
CA ARG A 150 -0.87 -8.27 12.80
C ARG A 150 -1.30 -8.96 14.10
N LYS A 151 -1.74 -10.23 14.01
CA LYS A 151 -2.12 -11.03 15.19
C LYS A 151 -0.94 -11.24 16.13
N LEU A 152 0.21 -11.67 15.61
CA LEU A 152 1.38 -11.95 16.43
C LEU A 152 1.96 -10.69 17.08
N ILE A 153 1.86 -9.53 16.42
CA ILE A 153 2.29 -8.23 16.97
C ILE A 153 1.39 -7.85 18.14
N ALA A 154 0.07 -7.99 17.99
CA ALA A 154 -0.88 -7.73 19.07
C ALA A 154 -0.68 -8.67 20.28
N GLU A 155 -0.17 -9.88 20.04
CA GLU A 155 0.15 -10.88 21.07
C GLU A 155 1.57 -10.74 21.64
N HIS A 156 2.36 -9.75 21.21
CA HIS A 156 3.77 -9.57 21.60
C HIS A 156 4.66 -10.80 21.33
N ARG A 157 4.35 -11.55 20.27
CA ARG A 157 5.05 -12.78 19.86
C ARG A 157 5.57 -12.73 18.43
N TYR A 158 5.58 -11.55 17.84
CA TYR A 158 5.99 -11.38 16.45
C TYR A 158 7.50 -11.52 16.30
N ASP A 159 7.88 -12.55 15.55
CA ASP A 159 9.21 -12.73 14.99
C ASP A 159 9.05 -12.98 13.48
N PRO A 160 9.50 -12.06 12.61
CA PRO A 160 9.37 -12.23 11.17
C PRO A 160 10.08 -13.48 10.63
N ALA A 161 11.15 -13.94 11.30
CA ALA A 161 11.90 -15.12 10.84
C ALA A 161 11.07 -16.40 10.91
N LEU A 162 10.13 -16.49 11.86
CA LEU A 162 9.26 -17.65 12.06
C LEU A 162 8.16 -17.77 11.01
N LEU A 163 7.88 -16.71 10.25
CA LEU A 163 6.84 -16.68 9.22
C LEU A 163 7.38 -16.92 7.81
N LEU A 164 8.71 -17.03 7.63
CA LEU A 164 9.31 -17.07 6.30
C LEU A 164 8.83 -18.25 5.46
N ASP A 165 8.53 -19.38 6.09
CA ASP A 165 8.09 -20.60 5.41
C ASP A 165 6.55 -20.75 5.40
N ASP A 166 5.82 -19.79 5.98
CA ASP A 166 4.37 -19.76 5.89
C ASP A 166 3.91 -19.28 4.50
N GLU A 167 2.83 -19.89 4.03
CA GLU A 167 2.23 -19.62 2.73
C GLU A 167 1.18 -18.50 2.81
N LEU A 168 1.23 -17.56 1.87
CA LEU A 168 0.15 -16.59 1.66
C LEU A 168 -1.13 -17.33 1.22
N THR A 169 -2.26 -16.98 1.82
CA THR A 169 -3.58 -17.48 1.40
C THR A 169 -4.40 -16.39 0.71
N THR A 170 -5.61 -16.73 0.26
CA THR A 170 -6.56 -15.75 -0.29
C THR A 170 -7.47 -15.14 0.78
N ALA A 171 -7.38 -15.57 2.05
CA ALA A 171 -8.30 -15.11 3.10
C ALA A 171 -7.83 -13.76 3.67
N LEU A 172 -8.58 -12.69 3.39
CA LEU A 172 -8.25 -11.33 3.85
C LEU A 172 -8.42 -11.16 5.35
N TRP A 173 -7.65 -10.23 5.92
CA TRP A 173 -7.71 -9.80 7.30
C TRP A 173 -7.97 -8.29 7.36
N ALA A 174 -8.92 -7.89 8.21
CA ALA A 174 -9.34 -6.49 8.35
C ALA A 174 -8.51 -5.73 9.41
N PRO A 175 -8.39 -4.40 9.30
CA PRO A 175 -8.94 -3.52 8.26
C PRO A 175 -8.21 -3.64 6.91
N LEU A 176 -8.94 -3.40 5.82
CA LEU A 176 -8.41 -3.40 4.45
C LEU A 176 -7.77 -2.03 4.17
N THR A 177 -6.45 -1.94 4.07
CA THR A 177 -5.65 -0.71 4.18
C THR A 177 -5.61 0.17 2.92
N TRP A 178 -6.79 0.44 2.34
CA TRP A 178 -7.01 1.39 1.27
C TRP A 178 -8.23 2.26 1.59
N TYR A 179 -8.29 3.46 1.00
CA TYR A 179 -9.39 4.40 1.26
C TYR A 179 -9.61 4.59 2.78
N GLU A 180 -10.85 4.48 3.27
CA GLU A 180 -11.18 4.60 4.70
C GLU A 180 -10.46 3.60 5.59
N GLY A 181 -10.10 2.43 5.04
CA GLY A 181 -9.41 1.43 5.83
C GLY A 181 -7.97 1.80 6.16
N LYS A 182 -7.35 2.78 5.47
CA LYS A 182 -6.09 3.38 5.95
C LYS A 182 -6.29 4.13 7.26
N GLN A 183 -7.35 4.93 7.35
CA GLN A 183 -7.69 5.64 8.57
C GLN A 183 -8.11 4.68 9.69
N ALA A 184 -8.85 3.62 9.37
CA ALA A 184 -9.16 2.56 10.31
C ALA A 184 -7.88 1.88 10.83
N ALA A 185 -6.92 1.59 9.96
CA ALA A 185 -5.66 0.98 10.34
C ALA A 185 -4.80 1.87 11.26
N ILE A 186 -4.79 3.19 11.05
CA ILE A 186 -4.15 4.14 11.98
C ILE A 186 -4.78 4.03 13.37
N HIS A 187 -6.12 4.03 13.44
CA HIS A 187 -6.85 3.92 14.69
C HIS A 187 -6.60 2.57 15.39
N THR A 188 -6.61 1.47 14.64
CA THR A 188 -6.48 0.10 15.17
C THR A 188 -5.05 -0.27 15.56
N TYR A 189 -4.06 0.07 14.74
CA TYR A 189 -2.70 -0.47 14.87
C TYR A 189 -1.65 0.54 15.33
N ILE A 190 -1.94 1.85 15.27
CA ILE A 190 -0.99 2.88 15.72
C ILE A 190 -1.46 3.45 17.05
N HIS A 191 -2.58 4.17 17.05
CA HIS A 191 -3.18 4.67 18.28
C HIS A 191 -4.62 5.14 18.05
N PRO A 192 -5.56 4.86 18.98
CA PRO A 192 -6.95 5.29 18.81
C PRO A 192 -7.16 6.81 18.90
N TRP A 193 -6.27 7.51 19.62
CA TRP A 193 -6.40 8.95 19.95
C TRP A 193 -5.24 9.85 19.51
N LYS A 194 -4.04 9.30 19.27
CA LYS A 194 -2.86 10.09 18.92
C LYS A 194 -2.88 10.20 17.41
N LYS A 195 -2.91 11.43 16.93
CA LYS A 195 -2.92 11.73 15.50
C LYS A 195 -1.49 11.72 14.96
N PRO A 196 -1.26 11.23 13.73
CA PRO A 196 0.03 11.37 13.07
C PRO A 196 0.36 12.85 12.88
N ILE A 197 1.60 13.24 13.19
CA ILE A 197 2.06 14.62 12.96
C ILE A 197 2.40 14.88 11.49
N LEU A 198 2.58 13.83 10.69
CA LEU A 198 2.79 13.88 9.25
C LEU A 198 2.10 12.66 8.64
N VAL A 199 1.33 12.88 7.57
CA VAL A 199 0.85 11.82 6.67
C VAL A 199 1.42 12.06 5.29
N ALA A 200 1.89 10.99 4.64
CA ALA A 200 2.41 11.02 3.29
C ALA A 200 1.68 10.00 2.39
N GLY A 201 1.49 10.34 1.12
CA GLY A 201 0.75 9.54 0.15
C GLY A 201 0.77 10.18 -1.24
N ASP A 202 0.21 9.48 -2.21
CA ASP A 202 0.34 9.84 -3.63
C ASP A 202 -0.95 9.59 -4.44
N THR A 203 -1.91 8.84 -3.89
CA THR A 203 -3.14 8.44 -4.59
C THR A 203 -4.34 9.13 -3.93
N PRO A 204 -4.94 10.15 -4.57
CA PRO A 204 -5.93 11.03 -3.93
C PRO A 204 -7.07 10.30 -3.22
N LEU A 205 -7.69 9.31 -3.86
CA LEU A 205 -8.84 8.59 -3.30
C LEU A 205 -8.44 7.61 -2.20
N SER A 206 -7.40 6.80 -2.41
CA SER A 206 -6.97 5.78 -1.45
C SER A 206 -6.31 6.40 -0.21
N ASP A 207 -5.54 7.48 -0.38
CA ASP A 207 -4.83 8.17 0.71
C ASP A 207 -5.64 9.33 1.32
N GLY A 208 -6.62 9.86 0.59
CA GLY A 208 -7.44 11.01 0.99
C GLY A 208 -7.98 10.89 2.42
N PRO A 209 -8.59 9.76 2.81
CA PRO A 209 -9.08 9.56 4.17
C PRO A 209 -8.04 9.78 5.27
N MET A 210 -6.82 9.25 5.12
CA MET A 210 -5.77 9.45 6.12
C MET A 210 -5.19 10.87 6.07
N PHE A 211 -5.14 11.52 4.90
CA PHE A 211 -4.76 12.93 4.81
C PHE A 211 -5.76 13.84 5.52
N LEU A 212 -7.04 13.65 5.25
CA LEU A 212 -8.09 14.58 5.70
C LEU A 212 -8.44 14.38 7.17
N ARG A 213 -8.30 13.16 7.70
CA ARG A 213 -8.74 12.80 9.06
C ARG A 213 -7.61 12.43 10.02
N GLY A 214 -6.44 12.06 9.50
CA GLY A 214 -5.28 11.66 10.30
C GLY A 214 -4.66 12.83 11.06
N PRO A 215 -3.94 13.74 10.39
CA PRO A 215 -3.19 14.81 11.04
C PRO A 215 -4.10 15.92 11.58
N ASP A 216 -3.58 16.68 12.54
CA ASP A 216 -4.23 17.85 13.12
C ASP A 216 -3.47 19.14 12.76
N PRO A 217 -3.92 19.87 11.71
CA PRO A 217 -3.23 21.08 11.26
C PRO A 217 -3.16 22.21 12.28
N ASP A 218 -4.13 22.31 13.20
CA ASP A 218 -4.14 23.33 14.27
C ASP A 218 -3.06 23.06 15.32
N ARG A 219 -2.58 21.81 15.38
CA ARG A 219 -1.45 21.39 16.22
C ARG A 219 -0.15 21.18 15.42
N GLY A 220 -0.08 21.73 14.20
CA GLY A 220 1.10 21.66 13.34
C GLY A 220 1.23 20.36 12.53
N GLY A 221 0.18 19.53 12.46
CA GLY A 221 0.16 18.34 11.63
C GLY A 221 0.32 18.67 10.14
N LEU A 222 1.17 17.92 9.45
CA LEU A 222 1.55 18.11 8.04
C LEU A 222 0.96 17.04 7.13
N ARG A 223 0.81 17.39 5.85
CA ARG A 223 0.36 16.50 4.78
C ARG A 223 1.34 16.59 3.62
N LEU A 224 2.05 15.50 3.33
CA LEU A 224 2.99 15.40 2.22
C LEU A 224 2.36 14.64 1.07
N PHE A 225 2.05 15.30 -0.04
CA PHE A 225 1.52 14.65 -1.23
C PHE A 225 2.59 14.55 -2.32
N ILE A 226 2.83 13.33 -2.80
CA ILE A 226 3.72 13.08 -3.94
C ILE A 226 2.89 13.02 -5.23
N ALA A 227 2.84 14.14 -5.95
CA ALA A 227 2.09 14.29 -7.19
C ALA A 227 2.82 13.57 -8.36
N ARG A 228 2.43 12.32 -8.63
CA ARG A 228 2.98 11.51 -9.74
C ARG A 228 2.51 11.98 -11.13
N LYS A 229 1.40 12.70 -11.21
CA LYS A 229 0.78 13.24 -12.43
C LYS A 229 0.04 14.54 -12.10
N ASP A 230 -0.12 15.43 -13.09
CA ASP A 230 -0.90 16.65 -12.92
C ASP A 230 -2.36 16.36 -12.55
N SER A 231 -2.97 15.35 -13.18
CA SER A 231 -4.34 14.93 -12.83
C SER A 231 -4.49 14.49 -11.37
N TYR A 232 -3.43 13.97 -10.74
CA TYR A 232 -3.44 13.59 -9.33
C TYR A 232 -3.28 14.81 -8.42
N ARG A 233 -2.47 15.79 -8.85
CA ARG A 233 -2.36 17.11 -8.19
C ARG A 233 -3.71 17.84 -8.21
N ASP A 234 -4.36 17.88 -9.36
CA ASP A 234 -5.65 18.55 -9.53
C ASP A 234 -6.74 17.86 -8.68
N HIS A 235 -6.75 16.53 -8.67
CA HIS A 235 -7.72 15.77 -7.88
C HIS A 235 -7.50 15.96 -6.36
N ILE A 236 -6.25 15.93 -5.86
CA ILE A 236 -6.04 16.19 -4.43
C ILE A 236 -6.40 17.63 -4.05
N GLN A 237 -6.24 18.60 -4.95
CA GLN A 237 -6.68 19.98 -4.74
C GLN A 237 -8.22 20.06 -4.68
N ALA A 238 -8.92 19.41 -5.61
CA ALA A 238 -10.38 19.33 -5.61
C ALA A 238 -10.92 18.72 -4.31
N LEU A 239 -10.30 17.63 -3.81
CA LEU A 239 -10.66 17.03 -2.52
C LEU A 239 -10.43 18.00 -1.35
N GLN A 240 -9.34 18.76 -1.35
CA GLN A 240 -9.09 19.76 -0.31
C GLN A 240 -10.20 20.81 -0.28
N ASP A 241 -10.59 21.33 -1.44
CA ASP A 241 -11.59 22.39 -1.56
C ASP A 241 -12.99 21.88 -1.21
N GLU A 242 -13.35 20.69 -1.69
CA GLU A 242 -14.62 20.02 -1.36
C GLU A 242 -14.74 19.80 0.16
N HIS A 243 -13.73 19.19 0.78
CA HIS A 243 -13.77 18.91 2.22
C HIS A 243 -13.68 20.19 3.07
N ALA A 244 -12.98 21.23 2.61
CA ALA A 244 -12.99 22.54 3.26
C ALA A 244 -14.39 23.16 3.22
N GLY A 245 -15.08 23.06 2.07
CA GLY A 245 -16.47 23.46 1.90
C GLY A 245 -17.41 22.72 2.85
N HIS A 246 -17.28 21.39 2.95
CA HIS A 246 -18.06 20.58 3.89
C HIS A 246 -17.79 20.95 5.35
N GLN A 247 -16.51 21.16 5.74
CA GLN A 247 -16.16 21.61 7.08
C GLN A 247 -16.80 22.96 7.40
N SER A 248 -16.72 23.92 6.48
CA SER A 248 -17.34 25.24 6.65
C SER A 248 -18.87 25.16 6.77
N ALA A 249 -19.53 24.38 5.90
CA ALA A 249 -20.98 24.23 5.88
C ALA A 249 -21.54 23.60 7.17
N LEU A 250 -20.75 22.72 7.79
CA LEU A 250 -21.10 22.04 9.05
C LEU A 250 -20.53 22.73 10.30
N ALA A 251 -19.99 23.95 10.17
CA ALA A 251 -19.37 24.70 11.26
C ALA A 251 -18.23 23.95 11.99
N HIS A 252 -17.52 23.08 11.29
CA HIS A 252 -16.27 22.50 11.75
C HIS A 252 -15.08 23.43 11.44
N PRO A 253 -13.98 23.33 12.20
CA PRO A 253 -12.73 23.99 11.84
C PRO A 253 -12.29 23.58 10.42
N VAL A 254 -12.11 24.58 9.55
CA VAL A 254 -11.65 24.38 8.18
C VAL A 254 -10.15 24.10 8.20
N THR A 255 -9.81 22.83 7.97
CA THR A 255 -8.46 22.29 8.08
C THR A 255 -8.06 21.46 6.87
N ALA A 256 -9.01 21.07 6.01
CA ALA A 256 -8.78 20.18 4.87
C ALA A 256 -7.74 20.72 3.88
N ASN A 257 -7.67 22.03 3.66
CA ASN A 257 -6.78 22.71 2.71
C ASN A 257 -5.52 23.33 3.35
N ARG A 258 -5.16 22.95 4.57
CA ARG A 258 -4.03 23.52 5.32
C ARG A 258 -2.84 22.57 5.43
N ASN A 259 -1.65 23.12 5.59
CA ASN A 259 -0.39 22.39 5.89
C ASN A 259 -0.04 21.28 4.87
N TRP A 260 -0.34 21.52 3.59
CA TRP A 260 0.06 20.65 2.50
C TRP A 260 1.43 21.02 1.96
N ILE A 261 2.27 20.00 1.78
CA ILE A 261 3.53 20.05 1.06
C ILE A 261 3.32 19.14 -0.15
N ILE A 262 3.39 19.70 -1.35
CA ILE A 262 3.20 18.96 -2.60
C ILE A 262 4.53 18.93 -3.34
N VAL A 263 5.03 17.73 -3.62
CA VAL A 263 6.27 17.49 -4.35
C VAL A 263 6.03 16.50 -5.48
N THR A 264 6.92 16.45 -6.45
CA THR A 264 6.97 15.46 -7.52
C THR A 264 7.98 14.36 -7.18
N PRO A 265 7.90 13.17 -7.79
CA PRO A 265 8.90 12.12 -7.60
C PRO A 265 10.35 12.55 -7.90
N ASP A 266 10.55 13.45 -8.87
CA ASP A 266 11.89 13.93 -9.24
C ASP A 266 12.49 14.89 -8.19
N GLU A 267 11.67 15.64 -7.47
CA GLU A 267 12.13 16.54 -6.39
C GLU A 267 12.64 15.79 -5.15
N ILE A 268 12.29 14.50 -5.00
CA ILE A 268 12.66 13.66 -3.85
C ILE A 268 13.48 12.43 -4.24
N ARG A 269 14.05 12.44 -5.45
CA ARG A 269 14.78 11.30 -6.02
C ARG A 269 16.03 10.95 -5.22
#